data_AF-A0A9D0L3C0-F1
#
_entry.id   AF-A0A9D0L3C0-F1
#
_cell.length_a   1.000
_cell.length_b   1.000
_cell.length_c   1.000
_cell.angle_alpha   90.00
_cell.angle_beta   90.00
_cell.angle_gamma   90.00
#
_symmetry.space_group_name_H-M   'P 1'
#
loop_
_entity.id
_entity.type
_entity.pdbx_description
1 polymer ?
#
loop_
_entity_poly.entity_id
_entity_poly.type
_entity_poly.pdbx_seq_one_letter_code
_entity_poly.pdbx_strand_id
1 'polypeptide(L)' 'MNTVVTLPLSQQVPLAAHTTFGVGGRARWWLSVEALTPLRRALRWADGEGVALTMLGGGSNVLVADGGIDGLVMQLHN' A
#
# COMPACT_ATOMS: atom_id res chain seq x y z
N MET A 1 19.60 -10.88 18.72
CA MET A 1 18.97 -11.72 17.67
C MET A 1 18.17 -10.78 16.76
N ASN A 2 18.69 -10.45 15.57
CA ASN A 2 17.95 -9.60 14.62
C ASN A 2 17.01 -10.49 13.81
N THR A 3 15.73 -10.52 14.19
CA THR A 3 14.72 -11.21 13.39
C THR A 3 14.49 -10.46 12.08
N VAL A 4 14.89 -11.06 10.96
CA VAL A 4 14.55 -10.58 9.63
C VAL A 4 13.06 -10.86 9.39
N VAL A 5 12.20 -9.95 9.84
CA VAL A 5 10.76 -10.01 9.50
C VAL A 5 10.57 -9.49 8.07
N THR A 6 10.20 -10.37 7.16
CA THR A 6 9.88 -10.02 5.77
C THR A 6 8.60 -9.17 5.71
N LEU A 7 8.57 -8.14 4.86
CA LEU A 7 7.35 -7.37 4.60
C LEU A 7 6.43 -8.16 3.66
N PRO A 8 5.15 -8.39 4.00
CA PRO A 8 4.21 -9.14 3.16
C PRO A 8 3.66 -8.28 2.03
N LEU A 9 4.54 -7.77 1.16
CA LEU A 9 4.17 -6.96 0.01
C LEU A 9 3.46 -7.81 -1.05
N SER A 10 2.29 -7.35 -1.48
CA SER A 10 1.58 -7.91 -2.65
C SER A 10 1.86 -7.04 -3.88
N GLN A 11 1.84 -7.65 -5.07
CA GLN A 11 2.05 -6.95 -6.33
C GLN A 11 0.77 -6.86 -7.15
N GLN A 12 0.65 -5.78 -7.94
CA GLN A 12 -0.41 -5.62 -8.94
C GLN A 12 -1.83 -5.78 -8.35
N VAL A 13 -2.05 -5.21 -7.16
CA VAL A 13 -3.33 -5.31 -6.43
C VAL A 13 -4.35 -4.33 -7.02
N PRO A 14 -5.56 -4.78 -7.41
CA PRO A 14 -6.59 -3.90 -7.96
C PRO A 14 -7.16 -2.97 -6.87
N LEU A 15 -7.00 -1.66 -7.03
CA LEU A 15 -7.44 -0.68 -6.05
C LEU A 15 -8.96 -0.47 -6.03
N ALA A 16 -9.67 -0.87 -7.09
CA ALA A 16 -11.13 -0.92 -7.13
C ALA A 16 -11.73 -1.71 -5.94
N ALA A 17 -11.09 -2.80 -5.50
CA ALA A 17 -11.57 -3.59 -4.37
C ALA A 17 -11.34 -2.91 -3.00
N HIS A 18 -10.59 -1.81 -2.96
CA HIS A 18 -10.18 -1.10 -1.74
C HIS A 18 -10.72 0.34 -1.68
N THR A 19 -11.60 0.73 -2.60
CA THR A 19 -12.28 2.03 -2.59
C THR A 19 -13.79 1.84 -2.59
N THR A 20 -14.53 2.74 -1.94
CA THR A 20 -16.01 2.64 -1.88
C THR A 20 -16.65 2.86 -3.26
N PHE A 21 -16.01 3.66 -4.12
CA PHE A 21 -16.49 3.86 -5.48
C PHE A 21 -16.31 2.63 -6.38
N GLY A 22 -15.51 1.64 -5.97
CA GLY A 22 -15.32 0.41 -6.75
C GLY A 22 -14.54 0.61 -8.05
N VAL A 23 -13.76 1.70 -8.16
CA VAL A 23 -13.01 2.06 -9.36
C VAL A 23 -11.51 2.20 -9.04
N GLY A 24 -10.68 2.08 -10.07
CA GLY A 24 -9.24 2.27 -9.98
C GLY A 24 -8.43 1.09 -10.47
N GLY A 25 -7.29 1.43 -11.09
CA GLY A 25 -6.31 0.49 -11.60
C GLY A 25 -5.53 -0.23 -10.50
N ARG A 26 -4.34 -0.72 -10.84
CA ARG A 26 -3.53 -1.56 -9.94
C ARG A 26 -2.49 -0.73 -9.19
N ALA A 27 -2.29 -1.05 -7.92
CA ALA A 27 -1.08 -0.65 -7.20
C ALA A 27 0.07 -1.58 -7.61
N ARG A 28 1.24 -1.02 -7.96
CA ARG A 28 2.43 -1.85 -8.22
C ARG A 28 2.79 -2.68 -6.99
N TRP A 29 2.78 -2.06 -5.81
CA TRP A 29 2.97 -2.71 -4.53
C TRP A 29 1.83 -2.35 -3.57
N TRP A 30 1.47 -3.29 -2.72
CA TRP A 30 0.41 -3.14 -1.74
C TRP A 30 0.82 -3.72 -0.39
N LEU A 31 0.44 -3.03 0.68
CA LEU A 31 0.60 -3.53 2.04
C LEU A 31 -0.59 -3.15 2.90
N SER A 32 -1.22 -4.15 3.53
CA SER A 32 -2.14 -3.93 4.64
C SER A 32 -1.34 -3.80 5.94
N VAL A 33 -1.60 -2.75 6.72
CA VAL A 33 -0.87 -2.46 7.95
C VAL A 33 -1.84 -2.25 9.12
N GLU A 34 -1.66 -3.05 10.17
CA GLU A 34 -2.42 -2.97 11.43
C GLU A 34 -1.54 -2.55 12.63
N ALA A 35 -0.23 -2.44 12.42
CA ALA A 35 0.72 -2.16 13.50
C ALA A 35 1.85 -1.22 13.09
N LEU A 36 2.37 -0.46 14.06
CA LEU A 36 3.41 0.55 13.84
C LEU A 36 4.75 -0.04 13.38
N THR A 37 5.07 -1.27 13.79
CA THR A 37 6.35 -1.92 13.46
C THR A 37 6.44 -2.25 11.96
N PRO A 38 5.47 -2.96 11.33
CA PRO A 38 5.40 -3.12 9.88
C PRO A 38 5.39 -1.78 9.12
N LEU A 39 4.65 -0.77 9.60
CA LEU A 39 4.61 0.56 8.99
C LEU A 39 6.00 1.18 8.86
N ARG A 40 6.75 1.26 9.97
CA ARG A 40 8.11 1.84 9.98
C ARG A 40 9.06 1.09 9.06
N ARG A 41 8.89 -0.23 8.94
CA ARG A 41 9.73 -1.04 8.06
C ARG A 41 9.38 -0.81 6.59
N ALA A 42 8.10 -0.72 6.25
CA ALA A 42 7.64 -0.42 4.90
C ALA A 42 8.09 0.97 4.43
N LEU A 43 8.04 1.97 5.32
CA LEU A 43 8.55 3.32 5.03
C LEU A 43 10.04 3.30 4.69
N ARG A 44 10.87 2.61 5.48
CA ARG A 44 12.30 2.47 5.20
C ARG A 44 12.58 1.69 3.91
N TRP A 45 11.78 0.66 3.63
CA TRP A 45 11.91 -0.11 2.40
C TRP A 45 11.58 0.75 1.17
N ALA A 46 10.48 1.49 1.20
CA ALA A 46 10.07 2.36 0.10
C ALA A 46 11.12 3.44 -0.19
N ASP A 47 11.67 4.05 0.86
CA ASP A 47 12.77 5.02 0.76
C ASP A 47 14.03 4.40 0.14
N GLY A 48 14.47 3.24 0.65
CA GLY A 48 15.65 2.53 0.14
C GLY A 48 15.53 2.05 -1.31
N GLU A 49 14.32 1.73 -1.77
CA GLU A 49 14.04 1.31 -3.15
C GLU A 49 13.66 2.48 -4.08
N GLY A 50 13.56 3.71 -3.55
CA GLY A 50 13.10 4.87 -4.33
C GLY A 50 11.65 4.75 -4.83
N VAL A 51 10.81 4.00 -4.12
CA VAL A 51 9.41 3.74 -4.49
C VAL A 51 8.50 4.79 -3.86
N ALA A 52 7.72 5.49 -4.70
CA ALA A 52 6.72 6.44 -4.23
C ALA A 52 5.66 5.75 -3.34
N LEU A 53 5.28 6.40 -2.25
CA LEU A 53 4.36 5.85 -1.26
C LEU A 53 3.04 6.64 -1.23
N THR A 54 1.92 5.93 -1.25
CA THR A 54 0.57 6.47 -1.07
C THR A 54 -0.10 5.80 0.12
N MET A 55 -0.64 6.60 1.04
CA MET A 55 -1.41 6.11 2.18
C MET A 55 -2.89 6.04 1.81
N LEU A 56 -3.53 4.93 2.13
CA LEU A 56 -4.96 4.72 1.94
C LEU A 56 -5.62 4.40 3.30
N GLY A 57 -6.69 5.11 3.63
CA GLY A 57 -7.57 4.72 4.74
C GLY A 57 -8.60 3.68 4.29
N GLY A 58 -9.87 3.88 4.65
CA GLY A 58 -10.97 3.04 4.15
C GLY A 58 -11.35 3.25 2.67
N GLY A 59 -10.70 4.18 1.97
CA GLY A 59 -10.95 4.42 0.54
C GLY A 59 -12.32 5.02 0.17
N SER A 60 -13.04 5.63 1.11
CA SER A 60 -14.40 6.15 0.90
C SER A 60 -14.51 7.49 0.18
N ASN A 61 -13.40 8.21 0.05
CA ASN A 61 -13.35 9.54 -0.57
C ASN A 61 -12.17 9.70 -1.53
N VAL A 62 -11.84 8.64 -2.26
CA VAL A 62 -10.74 8.66 -3.24
C VAL A 62 -11.24 8.04 -4.55
N LEU A 63 -10.91 8.71 -5.66
CA LEU A 63 -11.05 8.17 -7.00
C LEU A 63 -9.65 7.86 -7.53
N VAL A 64 -9.36 6.58 -7.74
CA VAL A 64 -8.12 6.14 -8.36
C VAL A 64 -8.36 6.01 -9.86
N ALA A 65 -7.45 6.54 -10.68
CA ALA A 65 -7.55 6.40 -12.13
C ALA A 65 -7.33 4.94 -12.58
N ASP A 66 -7.84 4.57 -13.75
CA ASP A 66 -7.66 3.22 -14.33
C ASP A 66 -6.19 2.86 -14.56
N GLY A 67 -5.32 3.87 -14.71
CA GLY A 67 -3.87 3.70 -14.78
C GLY A 67 -3.24 3.19 -13.47
N GLY A 68 -3.96 3.21 -12.36
CA GLY A 68 -3.49 2.72 -11.07
C GLY A 68 -2.42 3.63 -10.44
N ILE A 69 -1.56 3.02 -9.63
CA ILE A 69 -0.49 3.71 -8.89
C ILE A 69 0.81 2.92 -9.07
N ASP A 70 1.78 3.50 -9.78
CA ASP A 70 3.14 2.97 -9.87
C ASP A 70 3.94 3.32 -8.61
N GLY A 71 3.64 2.61 -7.54
CA GLY A 71 4.22 2.82 -6.23
C GLY A 71 3.70 1.83 -5.20
N LEU A 72 4.07 2.05 -3.94
CA LEU A 72 3.53 1.35 -2.80
C LEU A 72 2.28 2.06 -2.31
N VAL A 73 1.16 1.35 -2.31
CA VAL A 73 -0.06 1.76 -1.59
C VAL A 73 -0.11 1.00 -0.27
N MET A 74 -0.17 1.74 0.84
CA MET A 74 -0.34 1.15 2.17
C MET A 74 -1.73 1.46 2.70
N GLN A 75 -2.49 0.43 3.06
CA GLN A 75 -3.79 0.59 3.70
C GLN A 75 -3.66 0.46 5.22
N LEU A 76 -4.12 1.48 5.95
CA LEU A 76 -4.21 1.43 7.39
C LEU A 76 -5.57 0.86 7.78
N HIS A 77 -5.54 -0.24 8.51
CA HIS A 77 -6.69 -0.76 9.22
C HIS A 77 -6.59 -0.35 10.69
N ASN A 78 -7.76 -0.09 11.30
CA ASN A 78 -7.88 0.35 12.68
C ASN A 78 -8.32 -0.80 13.58
#